data_AF-A0AB39WSE5-F1
#
_entry.id   AF-A0AB39WSE5-F1
#
_cell.length_a   1.000
_cell.length_b   1.000
_cell.length_c   1.000
_cell.angle_alpha   90.00
_cell.angle_beta   90.00
_cell.angle_gamma   90.00
#
_symmetry.space_group_name_H-M   'P 1'
#
loop_
_entity.id
_entity.type
_entity.pdbx_description
1 polymer ?
#
loop_
_entity_poly.entity_id
_entity_poly.type
_entity_poly.pdbx_seq_one_letter_code
_entity_poly.pdbx_strand_id
1 'polypeptide(L)'
;MKKTPLALFLALGLLHTPLSALAATAPLDLVQPVSDYKIYVTEQLDELASNTQKFTDAVKKGDLATAKKLYAPTRVYYESIEPIAELFSDLDASIDSRVDDHEKGVTAPDFTGFHRIEYSLFAQNSTQGLDKLADGLNSDVKDLQARVAGLTFPPEKVVGGAAALMEEVAATKISGEEDRYSHTDLYDFQGNVDGAKKIFDLFRTQIEQSDKAFAAKVDKNFATVNTILAKYKTADGGFETYDKVKENDRKALVGPVNTLAEDLSTLRGKLGLN
;
A
#
# COMPACT_ATOMS: atom_id res chain seq x y z
N MET A 1 60.40 -17.74 58.93
CA MET A 1 60.11 -16.34 58.54
C MET A 1 60.05 -16.26 57.02
N LYS A 2 59.03 -15.54 56.53
CA LYS A 2 58.77 -15.10 55.14
C LYS A 2 58.18 -16.13 54.16
N LYS A 3 56.87 -15.94 53.95
CA LYS A 3 55.98 -16.45 52.90
C LYS A 3 56.23 -15.70 51.60
N THR A 4 56.11 -16.37 50.45
CA THR A 4 55.39 -15.87 49.26
C THR A 4 55.20 -16.99 48.22
N PRO A 5 53.97 -17.29 47.77
CA PRO A 5 53.73 -18.08 46.57
C PRO A 5 53.66 -17.14 45.35
N LEU A 6 54.32 -17.54 44.26
CA LEU A 6 54.25 -16.89 42.96
C LEU A 6 52.91 -17.29 42.30
N ALA A 7 51.94 -16.39 42.33
CA ALA A 7 50.68 -16.54 41.60
C ALA A 7 50.88 -16.12 40.14
N LEU A 8 50.82 -17.09 39.22
CA LEU A 8 50.78 -16.83 37.78
C LEU A 8 49.32 -16.46 37.42
N PHE A 9 49.09 -15.18 37.13
CA PHE A 9 47.80 -14.69 36.64
C PHE A 9 47.59 -15.17 35.20
N LEU A 10 46.62 -16.07 34.99
CA LEU A 10 46.01 -16.31 33.69
C LEU A 10 45.08 -15.13 33.40
N ALA A 11 45.49 -14.21 32.54
CA ALA A 11 44.61 -13.18 32.02
C ALA A 11 43.65 -13.82 31.00
N LEU A 12 42.45 -14.22 31.45
CA LEU A 12 41.33 -14.50 30.55
C LEU A 12 40.88 -13.17 29.94
N GLY A 13 41.28 -12.91 28.71
CA GLY A 13 40.73 -11.81 27.92
C GLY A 13 39.26 -12.09 27.63
N LEU A 14 38.36 -11.51 28.43
CA LEU A 14 36.96 -11.41 28.10
C LEU A 14 36.82 -10.44 26.93
N LEU A 15 36.68 -10.98 25.72
CA LEU A 15 36.14 -10.28 24.56
C LEU A 15 34.72 -9.81 24.92
N HIS A 16 34.59 -8.62 25.49
CA HIS A 16 33.33 -7.89 25.52
C HIS A 16 33.14 -7.28 24.13
N THR A 17 32.62 -8.06 23.20
CA THR A 17 31.85 -7.47 22.10
C THR A 17 30.58 -6.93 22.74
N PRO A 18 30.31 -5.60 22.75
CA PRO A 18 29.01 -5.13 23.15
C PRO A 18 28.03 -5.65 22.09
N LEU A 19 27.20 -6.63 22.44
CA LEU A 19 25.89 -6.70 21.80
C LEU A 19 25.23 -5.39 22.18
N SER A 20 25.17 -4.45 21.24
CA SER A 20 24.20 -3.37 21.32
C SER A 20 22.83 -4.03 21.31
N ALA A 21 22.31 -4.33 22.50
CA ALA A 21 20.91 -4.59 22.68
C ALA A 21 20.21 -3.28 22.31
N LEU A 22 19.72 -3.20 21.08
CA LEU A 22 18.75 -2.18 20.71
C LEU A 22 17.64 -2.27 21.75
N ALA A 23 17.45 -1.21 22.53
CA ALA A 23 16.33 -1.14 23.45
C ALA A 23 15.07 -1.31 22.60
N ALA A 24 14.30 -2.37 22.87
CA ALA A 24 13.04 -2.60 22.17
C ALA A 24 12.13 -1.39 22.39
N THR A 25 11.50 -0.91 21.32
CA THR A 25 10.49 0.15 21.41
C THR A 25 9.43 -0.27 22.41
N ALA A 26 9.10 0.60 23.37
CA ALA A 26 8.09 0.26 24.36
C ALA A 26 6.73 0.11 23.65
N PRO A 27 5.89 -0.88 23.99
CA PRO A 27 4.58 -1.06 23.34
C PRO A 27 3.70 0.19 23.38
N LEU A 28 3.85 1.04 24.41
CA LEU A 28 3.15 2.33 24.52
C LEU A 28 3.56 3.33 23.44
N ASP A 29 4.79 3.29 22.96
CA ASP A 29 5.30 4.22 21.93
C ASP A 29 4.73 3.92 20.54
N LEU A 30 4.08 2.76 20.36
CA LEU A 30 3.43 2.34 19.11
C LEU A 30 1.94 2.70 19.07
N VAL A 31 1.34 3.03 20.22
CA VAL A 31 -0.11 3.34 20.31
C VAL A 31 -0.47 4.59 19.51
N GLN A 32 0.34 5.65 19.62
CA GLN A 32 0.08 6.91 18.93
C GLN A 32 0.19 6.75 17.40
N PRO A 33 1.30 6.22 16.84
CA PRO A 33 1.39 5.96 15.40
C PRO A 33 0.26 5.10 14.83
N VAL A 34 -0.16 4.05 15.56
CA VAL A 34 -1.27 3.18 15.13
C VAL A 34 -2.61 3.92 15.15
N SER A 35 -2.83 4.78 16.16
CA SER A 35 -4.03 5.60 16.25
C SER A 35 -4.09 6.62 15.11
N ASP A 36 -2.96 7.28 14.82
CA ASP A 36 -2.84 8.23 13.71
C ASP A 36 -3.01 7.54 12.35
N TYR A 37 -2.57 6.28 12.23
CA TYR A 37 -2.80 5.49 11.02
C TYR A 37 -4.29 5.12 10.86
N LYS A 38 -4.99 4.79 11.96
CA LYS A 38 -6.44 4.56 11.89
C LYS A 38 -7.20 5.81 11.47
N ILE A 39 -6.78 7.00 11.93
CA ILE A 39 -7.34 8.28 11.48
C ILE A 39 -7.14 8.43 9.97
N TYR A 40 -5.90 8.26 9.49
CA TYR A 40 -5.59 8.32 8.06
C TYR A 40 -6.46 7.35 7.23
N VAL A 41 -6.56 6.09 7.64
CA VAL A 41 -7.38 5.09 6.93
C VAL A 41 -8.86 5.49 6.92
N THR A 42 -9.36 6.06 8.02
CA THR A 42 -10.74 6.56 8.10
C THR A 42 -10.98 7.70 7.11
N GLU A 43 -10.06 8.66 7.03
CA GLU A 43 -10.13 9.78 6.07
C GLU A 43 -10.10 9.28 4.62
N GLN A 44 -9.23 8.31 4.31
CA GLN A 44 -9.18 7.68 2.98
C GLN A 44 -10.47 6.94 2.65
N LEU A 45 -11.09 6.24 3.60
CA LEU A 45 -12.37 5.56 3.41
C LEU A 45 -13.53 6.54 3.18
N ASP A 46 -13.53 7.69 3.86
CA ASP A 46 -14.53 8.73 3.64
C ASP A 46 -14.44 9.29 2.21
N GLU A 47 -13.22 9.54 1.73
CA GLU A 47 -12.99 9.94 0.34
C GLU A 47 -13.33 8.83 -0.65
N LEU A 48 -12.96 7.57 -0.36
CA LEU A 48 -13.31 6.41 -1.19
C LEU A 48 -14.83 6.30 -1.33
N ALA A 49 -15.58 6.35 -0.23
CA ALA A 49 -17.04 6.25 -0.24
C ALA A 49 -17.69 7.41 -1.02
N SER A 50 -17.21 8.63 -0.80
CA SER A 50 -17.69 9.83 -1.51
C SER A 50 -17.44 9.75 -3.02
N ASN A 51 -16.25 9.34 -3.44
CA ASN A 51 -15.88 9.26 -4.85
C ASN A 51 -16.48 8.04 -5.54
N THR A 52 -16.62 6.91 -4.84
CA THR A 52 -17.35 5.73 -5.32
C THR A 52 -18.81 6.06 -5.58
N GLN A 53 -19.47 6.83 -4.70
CA GLN A 53 -20.84 7.28 -4.94
C GLN A 53 -20.93 8.12 -6.22
N LYS A 54 -20.02 9.08 -6.44
CA LYS A 54 -20.01 9.89 -7.67
C LYS A 54 -19.75 9.04 -8.93
N PHE A 55 -18.81 8.11 -8.85
CA PHE A 55 -18.44 7.19 -9.93
C PHE A 55 -19.61 6.30 -10.31
N THR A 56 -20.20 5.62 -9.34
CA THR A 56 -21.34 4.71 -9.53
C THR A 56 -22.59 5.46 -10.00
N ASP A 57 -22.84 6.69 -9.51
CA ASP A 57 -23.90 7.55 -10.03
C ASP A 57 -23.69 7.91 -11.52
N ALA A 58 -22.45 8.21 -11.94
CA ALA A 58 -22.14 8.49 -13.34
C ALA A 58 -22.38 7.25 -14.23
N VAL A 59 -21.96 6.08 -13.76
CA VAL A 59 -22.23 4.79 -14.42
C VAL A 59 -23.73 4.59 -14.62
N LYS A 60 -24.53 4.73 -13.55
CA LYS A 60 -25.99 4.54 -13.58
C LYS A 60 -26.73 5.58 -14.43
N LYS A 61 -26.20 6.79 -14.54
CA LYS A 61 -26.73 7.84 -15.44
C LYS A 61 -26.38 7.60 -16.91
N GLY A 62 -25.54 6.61 -17.19
CA GLY A 62 -25.01 6.35 -18.52
C GLY A 62 -23.95 7.35 -18.98
N ASP A 63 -23.41 8.17 -18.07
CA ASP A 63 -22.38 9.17 -18.37
C ASP A 63 -21.00 8.51 -18.42
N LEU A 64 -20.72 7.89 -19.56
CA LEU A 64 -19.48 7.15 -19.80
C LEU A 64 -18.23 8.01 -19.65
N ALA A 65 -18.27 9.27 -20.11
CA ALA A 65 -17.11 10.16 -20.05
C ALA A 65 -16.76 10.52 -18.60
N THR A 66 -17.77 10.87 -17.80
CA THR A 66 -17.58 11.16 -16.39
C THR A 66 -17.17 9.90 -15.61
N ALA A 67 -17.78 8.75 -15.88
CA ALA A 67 -17.41 7.49 -15.23
C ALA A 67 -15.94 7.10 -15.50
N LYS A 68 -15.47 7.18 -16.75
CA LYS A 68 -14.06 6.95 -17.10
C LYS A 68 -13.12 7.92 -16.38
N LYS A 69 -13.49 9.20 -16.31
CA LYS A 69 -12.67 10.23 -15.63
C LYS A 69 -12.57 9.99 -14.12
N LEU A 70 -13.62 9.48 -13.49
CA LEU A 70 -13.67 9.24 -12.05
C LEU A 70 -13.03 7.92 -11.61
N TYR A 71 -12.86 6.96 -12.53
CA TYR A 71 -12.37 5.61 -12.22
C TYR A 71 -11.07 5.63 -11.40
N ALA A 72 -9.96 6.07 -12.00
CA ALA A 72 -8.66 6.02 -11.33
C ALA A 72 -8.55 6.95 -10.11
N PRO A 73 -9.02 8.22 -10.13
CA PRO A 73 -9.01 9.06 -8.94
C PRO A 73 -9.82 8.50 -7.76
N THR A 74 -10.84 7.67 -8.02
CA THR A 74 -11.58 6.98 -6.96
C THR A 74 -10.77 5.84 -6.35
N ARG A 75 -10.10 5.03 -7.19
CA ARG A 75 -9.32 3.87 -6.77
C ARG A 75 -8.13 4.23 -5.89
N VAL A 76 -7.46 5.36 -6.13
CA VAL A 76 -6.31 5.84 -5.31
C VAL A 76 -6.58 5.73 -3.80
N TYR A 77 -7.81 6.01 -3.36
CA TYR A 77 -8.15 5.95 -1.95
C TYR A 77 -8.18 4.53 -1.38
N TYR A 78 -8.61 3.55 -2.17
CA TYR A 78 -8.59 2.12 -1.83
C TYR A 78 -7.14 1.60 -1.77
N GLU A 79 -6.38 1.87 -2.83
CA GLU A 79 -4.97 1.49 -3.01
C GLU A 79 -4.07 2.03 -1.89
N SER A 80 -4.41 3.19 -1.33
CA SER A 80 -3.66 3.80 -0.23
C SER A 80 -3.84 3.09 1.13
N ILE A 81 -4.89 2.26 1.27
CA ILE A 81 -5.27 1.58 2.53
C ILE A 81 -5.36 0.07 2.39
N GLU A 82 -4.92 -0.48 1.27
CA GLU A 82 -4.99 -1.88 0.90
C GLU A 82 -4.56 -2.86 2.02
N PRO A 83 -3.50 -2.60 2.82
CA PRO A 83 -3.15 -3.49 3.94
C PRO A 83 -4.23 -3.68 5.01
N ILE A 84 -5.19 -2.77 5.07
CA ILE A 84 -6.37 -2.85 5.93
C ILE A 84 -7.57 -3.41 5.18
N ALA A 85 -7.74 -3.06 3.90
CA ALA A 85 -8.82 -3.59 3.06
C ALA A 85 -8.71 -5.12 2.90
N GLU A 86 -7.51 -5.63 2.60
CA GLU A 86 -7.22 -7.07 2.44
C GLU A 86 -7.48 -7.91 3.69
N LEU A 87 -7.61 -7.29 4.87
CA LEU A 87 -8.03 -8.01 6.09
C LEU A 87 -9.46 -8.54 5.98
N PHE A 88 -10.25 -8.01 5.05
CA PHE A 88 -11.61 -8.41 4.73
C PHE A 88 -11.64 -9.05 3.33
N SER A 89 -11.01 -10.22 3.20
CA SER A 89 -10.81 -10.90 1.91
C SER A 89 -12.08 -11.08 1.07
N ASP A 90 -13.26 -11.19 1.70
CA ASP A 90 -14.54 -11.24 1.01
C ASP A 90 -14.89 -9.91 0.32
N LEU A 91 -14.71 -8.80 1.03
CA LEU A 91 -14.96 -7.46 0.49
C LEU A 91 -13.88 -7.04 -0.49
N ASP A 92 -12.63 -7.35 -0.19
CA ASP A 92 -11.50 -7.07 -1.06
C ASP A 92 -11.70 -7.71 -2.44
N ALA A 93 -11.99 -9.02 -2.49
CA ALA A 93 -12.32 -9.68 -3.74
C ALA A 93 -13.56 -9.08 -4.43
N SER A 94 -14.62 -8.74 -3.67
CA SER A 94 -15.85 -8.15 -4.25
C SER A 94 -15.62 -6.76 -4.85
N ILE A 95 -14.72 -5.97 -4.25
CA ILE A 95 -14.40 -4.59 -4.63
C ILE A 95 -13.36 -4.57 -5.75
N ASP A 96 -12.31 -5.39 -5.68
CA ASP A 96 -11.09 -5.20 -6.47
C ASP A 96 -10.50 -6.46 -7.11
N SER A 97 -11.21 -7.58 -7.13
CA SER A 97 -10.76 -8.74 -7.91
C SER A 97 -10.54 -8.40 -9.39
N ARG A 98 -9.50 -9.00 -9.99
CA ARG A 98 -9.21 -8.88 -11.41
C ARG A 98 -9.75 -10.07 -12.17
N VAL A 99 -9.86 -9.91 -13.48
CA VAL A 99 -10.38 -10.97 -14.36
C VAL A 99 -9.60 -12.29 -14.26
N ASP A 100 -8.30 -12.25 -13.94
CA ASP A 100 -7.46 -13.46 -13.80
C ASP A 100 -7.72 -14.22 -12.50
N ASP A 101 -8.41 -13.61 -11.53
CA ASP A 101 -8.83 -14.25 -10.28
C ASP A 101 -10.08 -15.12 -10.47
N HIS A 102 -10.68 -15.11 -11.67
CA HIS A 102 -11.90 -15.86 -11.98
C HIS A 102 -11.71 -16.86 -13.12
N GLU A 103 -12.08 -18.13 -12.89
CA GLU A 103 -11.97 -19.22 -13.88
C GLU A 103 -12.70 -18.94 -15.21
N LYS A 104 -13.79 -18.16 -15.15
CA LYS A 104 -14.61 -17.79 -16.33
C LYS A 104 -14.29 -16.40 -16.87
N GLY A 105 -13.20 -15.79 -16.41
CA GLY A 105 -12.76 -14.45 -16.75
C GLY A 105 -13.92 -13.44 -16.69
N VAL A 106 -14.07 -12.62 -17.74
CA VAL A 106 -15.07 -11.54 -17.78
C VAL A 106 -16.53 -12.00 -17.70
N THR A 107 -16.78 -13.31 -17.88
CA THR A 107 -18.12 -13.91 -17.82
C THR A 107 -18.43 -14.57 -16.48
N ALA A 108 -17.49 -14.52 -15.53
CA ALA A 108 -17.69 -15.06 -14.20
C ALA A 108 -18.81 -14.28 -13.47
N PRO A 109 -19.77 -14.96 -12.83
CA PRO A 109 -20.88 -14.30 -12.14
C PRO A 109 -20.45 -13.54 -10.89
N ASP A 110 -19.29 -13.91 -10.34
CA ASP A 110 -18.61 -13.36 -9.17
C ASP A 110 -17.56 -12.29 -9.53
N PHE A 111 -17.31 -12.02 -10.82
CA PHE A 111 -16.47 -10.90 -11.22
C PHE A 111 -17.27 -9.60 -11.12
N THR A 112 -17.06 -8.88 -10.01
CA THR A 112 -17.74 -7.64 -9.64
C THR A 112 -16.75 -6.49 -9.45
N GLY A 113 -17.14 -5.43 -8.73
CA GLY A 113 -16.19 -4.40 -8.31
C GLY A 113 -15.69 -3.46 -9.41
N PHE A 114 -14.57 -2.81 -9.12
CA PHE A 114 -13.95 -1.81 -9.99
C PHE A 114 -13.57 -2.40 -11.35
N HIS A 115 -12.82 -3.49 -11.39
CA HIS A 115 -12.32 -4.05 -12.65
C HIS A 115 -13.42 -4.64 -13.54
N ARG A 116 -14.51 -5.15 -12.97
CA ARG A 116 -15.68 -5.53 -13.78
C ARG A 116 -16.28 -4.32 -14.48
N ILE A 117 -16.39 -3.19 -13.77
CA ILE A 117 -16.92 -1.94 -14.33
C ILE A 117 -15.90 -1.37 -15.33
N GLU A 118 -14.61 -1.38 -15.01
CA GLU A 118 -13.48 -0.98 -15.88
C GLU A 118 -13.59 -1.65 -17.25
N TYR A 119 -13.77 -2.98 -17.29
CA TYR A 119 -13.94 -3.73 -18.53
C TYR A 119 -15.05 -3.14 -19.41
N SER A 120 -16.23 -2.89 -18.84
CA SER A 120 -17.35 -2.35 -19.61
C SER A 120 -17.12 -0.91 -20.03
N LEU A 121 -16.55 -0.06 -19.17
CA LEU A 121 -16.28 1.33 -19.51
C LEU A 121 -15.18 1.44 -20.57
N PHE A 122 -14.03 0.82 -20.37
CA PHE A 122 -12.83 1.06 -21.18
C PHE A 122 -12.72 0.11 -22.38
N ALA A 123 -13.01 -1.18 -22.23
CA ALA A 123 -12.92 -2.13 -23.33
C ALA A 123 -14.22 -2.19 -24.17
N GLN A 124 -15.40 -2.13 -23.53
CA GLN A 124 -16.68 -2.19 -24.26
C GLN A 124 -17.27 -0.81 -24.58
N ASN A 125 -16.71 0.27 -24.02
CA ASN A 125 -17.19 1.63 -24.20
C ASN A 125 -18.69 1.78 -23.91
N SER A 126 -19.16 1.16 -22.83
CA SER A 126 -20.58 1.03 -22.49
C SER A 126 -20.83 1.10 -20.98
N THR A 127 -21.97 1.67 -20.61
CA THR A 127 -22.54 1.66 -19.26
C THR A 127 -23.75 0.73 -19.14
N GLN A 128 -24.11 0.04 -20.22
CA GLN A 128 -25.33 -0.78 -20.27
C GLN A 128 -25.26 -1.96 -19.30
N GLY A 129 -26.31 -2.13 -18.49
CA GLY A 129 -26.45 -3.27 -17.58
C GLY A 129 -25.54 -3.21 -16.35
N LEU A 130 -24.94 -2.05 -16.06
CA LEU A 130 -24.02 -1.90 -14.92
C LEU A 130 -24.71 -1.46 -13.62
N ASP A 131 -26.02 -1.19 -13.61
CA ASP A 131 -26.73 -0.67 -12.43
C ASP A 131 -26.49 -1.51 -11.16
N LYS A 132 -26.63 -2.84 -11.28
CA LYS A 132 -26.42 -3.76 -10.15
C LYS A 132 -24.97 -3.84 -9.71
N LEU A 133 -24.02 -3.74 -10.64
CA LEU A 133 -22.59 -3.75 -10.35
C LEU A 133 -22.17 -2.46 -9.64
N ALA A 134 -22.68 -1.32 -10.10
CA ALA A 134 -22.46 -0.02 -9.50
C ALA A 134 -23.07 0.07 -8.09
N ASP A 135 -24.29 -0.45 -7.90
CA ASP A 135 -24.92 -0.54 -6.58
C ASP A 135 -24.17 -1.48 -5.63
N GLY A 136 -23.70 -2.63 -6.14
CA GLY A 136 -22.87 -3.58 -5.39
C GLY A 136 -21.57 -2.95 -4.90
N LEU A 137 -20.78 -2.37 -5.80
CA LEU A 137 -19.52 -1.70 -5.45
C LEU A 137 -19.72 -0.61 -4.39
N ASN A 138 -20.74 0.25 -4.56
CA ASN A 138 -21.02 1.31 -3.59
C ASN A 138 -21.49 0.76 -2.22
N SER A 139 -22.16 -0.39 -2.21
CA SER A 139 -22.54 -1.09 -0.97
C SER A 139 -21.32 -1.69 -0.28
N ASP A 140 -20.44 -2.35 -1.03
CA ASP A 140 -19.27 -3.03 -0.49
C ASP A 140 -18.26 -2.02 0.09
N VAL A 141 -18.06 -0.88 -0.56
CA VAL A 141 -17.23 0.21 -0.02
C VAL A 141 -17.80 0.77 1.30
N LYS A 142 -19.13 0.86 1.43
CA LYS A 142 -19.78 1.29 2.69
C LYS A 142 -19.68 0.22 3.77
N ASP A 143 -19.75 -1.05 3.42
CA ASP A 143 -19.52 -2.16 4.35
C ASP A 143 -18.06 -2.14 4.83
N LEU A 144 -17.09 -1.96 3.93
CA LEU A 144 -15.68 -1.82 4.27
C LEU A 144 -15.47 -0.67 5.27
N GLN A 145 -16.04 0.50 5.00
CA GLN A 145 -16.00 1.66 5.91
C GLN A 145 -16.54 1.31 7.30
N ALA A 146 -17.68 0.62 7.37
CA ALA A 146 -18.29 0.21 8.64
C ALA A 146 -17.45 -0.83 9.39
N ARG A 147 -16.89 -1.83 8.70
CA ARG A 147 -16.04 -2.86 9.31
C ARG A 147 -14.74 -2.28 9.85
N VAL A 148 -14.11 -1.36 9.10
CA VAL A 148 -12.87 -0.70 9.52
C VAL A 148 -13.08 0.23 10.73
N ALA A 149 -14.23 0.92 10.81
CA ALA A 149 -14.56 1.76 11.96
C ALA A 149 -14.51 0.96 13.29
N GLY A 150 -15.03 -0.27 13.27
CA GLY A 150 -15.03 -1.19 14.42
C GLY A 150 -13.71 -1.94 14.64
N LEU A 151 -12.80 -1.93 13.67
CA LEU A 151 -11.56 -2.71 13.73
C LEU A 151 -10.55 -2.08 14.70
N THR A 152 -9.99 -2.90 15.60
CA THR A 152 -8.77 -2.53 16.32
C THR A 152 -7.58 -2.88 15.44
N PHE A 153 -6.72 -1.91 15.16
CA PHE A 153 -5.61 -2.09 14.24
C PHE A 153 -4.46 -2.81 14.95
N PRO A 154 -4.11 -4.04 14.56
CA PRO A 154 -2.97 -4.72 15.13
C PRO A 154 -1.68 -4.01 14.68
N PRO A 155 -0.81 -3.54 15.58
CA PRO A 155 0.40 -2.80 15.20
C PRO A 155 1.27 -3.56 14.19
N GLU A 156 1.38 -4.88 14.33
CA GLU A 156 2.15 -5.73 13.43
C GLU A 156 1.57 -5.80 12.01
N LYS A 157 0.24 -5.71 11.88
CA LYS A 157 -0.45 -5.63 10.59
C LYS A 157 -0.26 -4.27 9.93
N VAL A 158 -0.40 -3.19 10.70
CA VAL A 158 -0.13 -1.83 10.23
C VAL A 158 1.30 -1.69 9.72
N VAL A 159 2.28 -2.08 10.54
CA VAL A 159 3.69 -1.95 10.18
C VAL A 159 4.07 -2.87 9.02
N GLY A 160 3.57 -4.11 9.01
CA GLY A 160 3.79 -5.04 7.91
C GLY A 160 3.14 -4.58 6.59
N GLY A 161 2.07 -3.79 6.66
CA GLY A 161 1.35 -3.28 5.50
C GLY A 161 2.19 -2.42 4.55
N ALA A 162 3.19 -1.71 5.07
CA ALA A 162 4.08 -0.92 4.21
C ALA A 162 4.91 -1.81 3.26
N ALA A 163 5.33 -2.99 3.72
CA ALA A 163 6.02 -3.96 2.88
C ALA A 163 5.05 -4.60 1.88
N ALA A 164 3.86 -5.01 2.33
CA ALA A 164 2.84 -5.61 1.48
C ALA A 164 2.50 -4.72 0.27
N LEU A 165 2.26 -3.42 0.50
CA LEU A 165 2.02 -2.44 -0.55
C LEU A 165 3.16 -2.39 -1.60
N MET A 166 4.42 -2.43 -1.15
CA MET A 166 5.56 -2.37 -2.07
C MET A 166 5.84 -3.70 -2.77
N GLU A 167 5.52 -4.83 -2.13
CA GLU A 167 5.54 -6.15 -2.76
C GLU A 167 4.49 -6.25 -3.87
N GLU A 168 3.31 -5.68 -3.65
CA GLU A 168 2.26 -5.66 -4.64
C GLU A 168 2.57 -4.75 -5.83
N VAL A 169 3.11 -3.56 -5.56
CA VAL A 169 3.64 -2.68 -6.61
C VAL A 169 4.67 -3.43 -7.46
N ALA A 170 5.57 -4.20 -6.83
CA ALA A 170 6.56 -5.01 -7.53
C ALA A 170 5.95 -6.17 -8.32
N ALA A 171 4.82 -6.72 -7.87
CA ALA A 171 4.20 -7.89 -8.47
C ALA A 171 3.35 -7.54 -9.69
N THR A 172 2.51 -6.51 -9.63
CA THR A 172 1.42 -6.32 -10.61
C THR A 172 1.43 -4.93 -11.25
N LYS A 173 1.67 -3.88 -10.46
CA LYS A 173 1.60 -2.48 -10.93
C LYS A 173 2.84 -2.06 -11.72
N ILE A 174 4.00 -2.66 -11.46
CA ILE A 174 5.22 -2.40 -12.24
C ILE A 174 5.20 -2.99 -13.65
N SER A 175 4.34 -3.97 -13.94
CA SER A 175 4.12 -4.51 -15.29
C SER A 175 2.88 -3.93 -15.98
N GLY A 176 1.99 -3.26 -15.24
CA GLY A 176 0.75 -2.69 -15.74
C GLY A 176 -0.36 -3.72 -15.91
N GLU A 177 -0.41 -4.70 -15.00
CA GLU A 177 -1.37 -5.81 -15.04
C GLU A 177 -2.64 -5.56 -14.23
N GLU A 178 -2.65 -4.51 -13.40
CA GLU A 178 -3.76 -4.13 -12.52
C GLU A 178 -4.94 -3.63 -13.35
N ASP A 179 -4.70 -2.58 -14.13
CA ASP A 179 -5.71 -1.88 -14.92
C ASP A 179 -5.57 -2.23 -16.42
N ARG A 180 -5.82 -3.48 -16.76
CA ARG A 180 -5.56 -3.98 -18.13
C ARG A 180 -6.42 -3.33 -19.22
N TYR A 181 -7.51 -2.66 -18.88
CA TYR A 181 -8.42 -2.04 -19.85
C TYR A 181 -8.28 -0.51 -19.88
N SER A 182 -8.13 0.14 -18.72
CA SER A 182 -7.98 1.60 -18.61
C SER A 182 -6.52 2.06 -18.68
N HIS A 183 -5.56 1.18 -18.36
CA HIS A 183 -4.14 1.48 -18.24
C HIS A 183 -3.85 2.62 -17.27
N THR A 184 -4.55 2.64 -16.13
CA THR A 184 -4.45 3.68 -15.10
C THR A 184 -3.53 3.32 -13.94
N ASP A 185 -2.71 2.28 -14.09
CA ASP A 185 -1.88 1.66 -13.04
C ASP A 185 -0.96 2.66 -12.30
N LEU A 186 -0.61 3.79 -12.91
CA LEU A 186 0.20 4.83 -12.25
C LEU A 186 -0.53 5.53 -11.09
N TYR A 187 -1.87 5.60 -11.13
CA TYR A 187 -2.66 6.09 -10.02
C TYR A 187 -2.58 5.13 -8.84
N ASP A 188 -2.77 3.84 -9.11
CA ASP A 188 -2.77 2.77 -8.12
C ASP A 188 -1.37 2.59 -7.52
N PHE A 189 -0.34 2.60 -8.36
CA PHE A 189 1.07 2.65 -7.93
C PHE A 189 1.32 3.82 -6.97
N GLN A 190 0.90 5.04 -7.33
CA GLN A 190 1.08 6.19 -6.44
C GLN A 190 0.31 6.04 -5.13
N GLY A 191 -0.92 5.51 -5.16
CA GLY A 191 -1.72 5.20 -3.97
C GLY A 191 -0.97 4.28 -3.01
N ASN A 192 -0.45 3.15 -3.50
CA ASN A 192 0.33 2.24 -2.66
C ASN A 192 1.61 2.88 -2.12
N VAL A 193 2.33 3.65 -2.94
CA VAL A 193 3.55 4.36 -2.52
C VAL A 193 3.24 5.35 -1.41
N ASP A 194 2.14 6.10 -1.53
CA ASP A 194 1.72 7.09 -0.55
C ASP A 194 1.25 6.42 0.75
N GLY A 195 0.50 5.32 0.67
CA GLY A 195 0.09 4.50 1.81
C GLY A 195 1.27 3.91 2.58
N ALA A 196 2.24 3.31 1.87
CA ALA A 196 3.44 2.75 2.47
C ALA A 196 4.31 3.84 3.11
N LYS A 197 4.45 4.99 2.43
CA LYS A 197 5.18 6.15 2.95
C LYS A 197 4.52 6.71 4.20
N LYS A 198 3.18 6.76 4.24
CA LYS A 198 2.43 7.22 5.40
C LYS A 198 2.70 6.35 6.63
N ILE A 199 2.68 5.04 6.48
CA ILE A 199 3.04 4.11 7.57
C ILE A 199 4.47 4.41 8.04
N PHE A 200 5.44 4.42 7.13
CA PHE A 200 6.84 4.68 7.48
C PHE A 200 7.02 6.03 8.20
N ASP A 201 6.33 7.08 7.77
CA ASP A 201 6.40 8.40 8.38
C ASP A 201 5.83 8.44 9.80
N LEU A 202 4.75 7.70 10.08
CA LEU A 202 4.16 7.62 11.41
C LEU A 202 5.08 6.90 12.41
N PHE A 203 5.85 5.91 11.97
CA PHE A 203 6.82 5.19 12.81
C PHE A 203 8.25 5.74 12.74
N ARG A 204 8.49 6.82 11.98
CA ARG A 204 9.82 7.38 11.76
C ARG A 204 10.56 7.66 13.05
N THR A 205 9.89 8.28 14.02
CA THR A 205 10.55 8.70 15.27
C THR A 205 11.13 7.50 16.02
N GLN A 206 10.39 6.40 16.10
CA GLN A 206 10.83 5.15 16.73
C GLN A 206 11.97 4.51 15.92
N ILE A 207 11.88 4.53 14.59
CA ILE A 207 12.92 4.01 13.71
C ILE A 207 14.23 4.80 13.88
N GLU A 208 14.18 6.14 13.87
CA GLU A 208 15.36 7.01 13.97
C GLU A 208 16.05 6.97 15.34
N GLN A 209 15.36 6.55 16.40
CA GLN A 209 16.00 6.28 17.69
C GLN A 209 16.99 5.11 17.60
N SER A 210 16.70 4.15 16.72
CA SER A 210 17.50 2.93 16.53
C SER A 210 18.48 3.02 15.34
N ASP A 211 18.06 3.63 14.23
CA ASP A 211 18.78 3.53 12.95
C ASP A 211 18.42 4.69 12.00
N LYS A 212 19.06 5.85 12.22
CA LYS A 212 18.88 7.05 11.35
C LYS A 212 19.35 6.83 9.92
N ALA A 213 20.38 6.00 9.72
CA ALA A 213 20.93 5.73 8.40
C ALA A 213 19.92 4.92 7.56
N PHE A 214 19.25 3.94 8.18
CA PHE A 214 18.14 3.24 7.56
C PHE A 214 16.99 4.17 7.20
N ALA A 215 16.58 5.07 8.11
CA ALA A 215 15.51 6.01 7.81
C ALA A 215 15.82 6.88 6.57
N ALA A 216 17.05 7.40 6.48
CA ALA A 216 17.52 8.17 5.32
C ALA A 216 17.60 7.33 4.03
N LYS A 217 17.94 6.03 4.12
CA LYS A 217 17.93 5.10 2.97
C LYS A 217 16.52 4.94 2.43
N VAL A 218 15.54 4.68 3.31
CA VAL A 218 14.13 4.51 2.94
C VAL A 218 13.59 5.78 2.26
N ASP A 219 13.86 6.96 2.82
CA ASP A 219 13.49 8.24 2.19
C ASP A 219 14.04 8.41 0.79
N LYS A 220 15.31 8.08 0.59
CA LYS A 220 15.96 8.22 -0.72
C LYS A 220 15.28 7.33 -1.76
N ASN A 221 14.87 6.11 -1.38
CA ASN A 221 14.20 5.20 -2.30
C ASN A 221 12.79 5.68 -2.62
N PHE A 222 12.00 6.11 -1.63
CA PHE A 222 10.70 6.75 -1.88
C PHE A 222 10.82 7.99 -2.77
N ALA A 223 11.82 8.86 -2.52
CA ALA A 223 12.07 10.03 -3.35
C ALA A 223 12.44 9.66 -4.79
N THR A 224 13.20 8.57 -4.98
CA THR A 224 13.55 8.05 -6.30
C THR A 224 12.31 7.57 -7.05
N VAL A 225 11.47 6.76 -6.41
CA VAL A 225 10.19 6.29 -6.98
C VAL A 225 9.30 7.46 -7.36
N ASN A 226 9.04 8.38 -6.43
CA ASN A 226 8.20 9.56 -6.67
C ASN A 226 8.75 10.47 -7.78
N THR A 227 10.08 10.61 -7.88
CA THR A 227 10.70 11.38 -8.98
C THR A 227 10.44 10.74 -10.34
N ILE A 228 10.42 9.40 -10.41
CA ILE A 228 10.12 8.70 -11.66
C ILE A 228 8.64 8.82 -12.00
N LEU A 229 7.74 8.56 -11.04
CA LEU A 229 6.29 8.70 -11.22
C LEU A 229 5.91 10.12 -11.64
N ALA A 230 6.53 11.15 -11.05
CA ALA A 230 6.28 12.55 -11.37
C ALA A 230 6.54 12.93 -12.84
N LYS A 231 7.37 12.16 -13.58
CA LYS A 231 7.59 12.38 -15.02
C LYS A 231 6.33 12.13 -15.86
N TYR A 232 5.37 11.40 -15.31
CA TYR A 232 4.14 10.97 -15.96
C TYR A 232 2.92 11.71 -15.43
N LYS A 233 3.11 12.74 -14.61
CA LYS A 233 2.00 13.60 -14.17
C LYS A 233 1.50 14.46 -15.34
N THR A 234 0.19 14.54 -15.49
CA THR A 234 -0.48 15.41 -16.46
C THR A 234 -0.68 16.81 -15.88
N ALA A 235 -0.94 17.80 -16.75
CA ALA A 235 -1.09 19.20 -16.33
C ALA A 235 -2.28 19.45 -15.39
N ASP A 236 -3.28 18.58 -15.40
CA ASP A 236 -4.46 18.62 -14.53
C ASP A 236 -4.27 17.84 -13.21
N GLY A 237 -3.05 17.36 -12.93
CA GLY A 237 -2.70 16.67 -11.68
C GLY A 237 -2.89 15.16 -11.69
N GLY A 238 -3.42 14.62 -12.79
CA GLY A 238 -3.55 13.19 -13.06
C GLY A 238 -2.23 12.53 -13.50
N PHE A 239 -2.34 11.34 -14.08
CA PHE A 239 -1.24 10.61 -14.71
C PHE A 239 -1.56 10.25 -16.16
N GLU A 240 -0.49 10.13 -16.96
CA GLU A 240 -0.52 9.46 -18.25
C GLU A 240 -0.94 7.99 -18.09
N THR A 241 -1.43 7.38 -19.17
CA THR A 241 -1.71 5.94 -19.19
C THR A 241 -0.42 5.12 -19.20
N TYR A 242 -0.50 3.89 -18.69
CA TYR A 242 0.68 3.05 -18.43
C TYR A 242 1.47 2.68 -19.72
N ASP A 243 0.83 2.70 -20.90
CA ASP A 243 1.50 2.56 -22.20
C ASP A 243 2.53 3.67 -22.50
N LYS A 244 2.43 4.83 -21.83
CA LYS A 244 3.40 5.93 -21.95
C LYS A 244 4.65 5.71 -21.11
N VAL A 245 4.62 4.79 -20.14
CA VAL A 245 5.75 4.53 -19.26
C VAL A 245 6.88 3.90 -20.05
N LYS A 246 7.98 4.64 -20.18
CA LYS A 246 9.15 4.21 -20.94
C LYS A 246 9.78 2.99 -20.28
N GLU A 247 10.20 2.02 -21.09
CA GLU A 247 10.89 0.80 -20.64
C GLU A 247 12.06 1.08 -19.67
N ASN A 248 12.83 2.15 -19.92
CA ASN A 248 13.94 2.53 -19.04
C ASN A 248 13.45 3.01 -17.67
N ASP A 249 12.31 3.70 -17.60
CA ASP A 249 11.72 4.14 -16.34
C ASP A 249 11.08 2.96 -15.60
N ARG A 250 10.44 2.01 -16.31
CA ARG A 250 9.96 0.74 -15.70
C ARG A 250 11.11 0.00 -15.01
N LYS A 251 12.23 -0.20 -15.72
CA LYS A 251 13.46 -0.81 -15.16
C LYS A 251 14.05 0.00 -14.00
N ALA A 252 13.99 1.33 -14.07
CA ALA A 252 14.48 2.20 -13.02
C ALA A 252 13.62 2.17 -11.74
N LEU A 253 12.34 1.77 -11.84
CA LEU A 253 11.46 1.57 -10.68
C LEU A 253 11.74 0.25 -9.95
N VAL A 254 12.14 -0.82 -10.66
CA VAL A 254 12.31 -2.17 -10.08
C VAL A 254 13.25 -2.17 -8.87
N GLY A 255 14.42 -1.55 -9.00
CA GLY A 255 15.43 -1.54 -7.93
C GLY A 255 14.92 -0.84 -6.65
N PRO A 256 14.50 0.43 -6.72
CA PRO A 256 13.95 1.16 -5.57
C PRO A 256 12.71 0.49 -4.96
N VAL A 257 11.76 -0.01 -5.75
CA VAL A 257 10.56 -0.69 -5.23
C VAL A 257 10.93 -1.96 -4.48
N ASN A 258 11.75 -2.84 -5.08
CA ASN A 258 12.18 -4.08 -4.40
C ASN A 258 12.98 -3.77 -3.13
N THR A 259 13.80 -2.72 -3.15
CA THR A 259 14.54 -2.29 -1.96
C THR A 259 13.60 -1.76 -0.88
N LEU A 260 12.53 -1.03 -1.25
CA LEU A 260 11.51 -0.60 -0.30
C LEU A 260 10.76 -1.79 0.29
N ALA A 261 10.32 -2.75 -0.53
CA ALA A 261 9.68 -3.98 -0.04
C ALA A 261 10.58 -4.71 0.98
N GLU A 262 11.85 -4.94 0.64
CA GLU A 262 12.82 -5.58 1.54
C GLU A 262 13.03 -4.76 2.82
N ASP A 263 13.34 -3.47 2.71
CA ASP A 263 13.62 -2.61 3.87
C ASP A 263 12.40 -2.50 4.79
N LEU A 264 11.21 -2.31 4.22
CA LEU A 264 9.97 -2.14 4.98
C LEU A 264 9.55 -3.45 5.67
N SER A 265 9.88 -4.62 5.11
CA SER A 265 9.64 -5.92 5.76
C SER A 265 10.37 -6.04 7.11
N THR A 266 11.49 -5.32 7.28
CA THR A 266 12.27 -5.32 8.52
C THR A 266 11.70 -4.42 9.63
N LEU A 267 10.71 -3.57 9.32
CA LEU A 267 10.17 -2.60 10.28
C LEU A 267 9.58 -3.26 11.52
N ARG A 268 8.88 -4.40 11.36
CA ARG A 268 8.33 -5.15 12.49
C ARG A 268 9.44 -5.55 13.47
N GLY A 269 10.55 -6.08 12.98
CA GLY A 269 11.70 -6.43 13.80
C GLY A 269 12.35 -5.22 14.47
N LYS A 270 12.51 -4.11 13.71
CA LYS A 270 13.08 -2.85 14.24
C LYS A 270 12.20 -2.22 15.32
N LEU A 271 10.88 -2.45 15.28
CA LEU A 271 9.91 -1.94 16.24
C LEU A 271 9.54 -2.94 17.35
N GLY A 272 10.13 -4.14 17.37
CA GLY A 272 9.85 -5.15 18.39
C GLY A 272 8.50 -5.86 18.25
N LEU A 273 8.00 -6.01 17.01
CA LEU A 273 6.69 -6.59 16.64
C LEU A 273 6.79 -7.98 15.97
N ASN A 274 7.86 -8.73 16.27
CA ASN A 274 8.09 -10.08 15.74
C ASN A 274 7.42 -11.16 16.59
#